data_AF-A0A6I5X5B0-F1
#
_entry.id   AF-A0A6I5X5B0-F1
#
_cell.length_a   1.000
_cell.length_b   1.000
_cell.length_c   1.000
_cell.angle_alpha   90.00
_cell.angle_beta   90.00
_cell.angle_gamma   90.00
#
_symmetry.space_group_name_H-M   'P 1'
#
loop_
_entity.id
_entity.type
_entity.pdbx_description
1 polymer ?
#
loop_
_entity_poly.entity_id
_entity_poly.type
_entity_poly.pdbx_seq_one_letter_code
_entity_poly.pdbx_strand_id
1 'polypeptide(L)'
;MSPQLPAGQDWVLRADMAALIRKSEDTVRRLVTKHELATRTDDKGRVLVRVDDFVTLGHLRHEDLTAGLTPAESAQVLRARESVTALRVQIAELTGRLAAAEGLSDTLREQLAQKDRQIAKQGDLLSRLIGQIAGAA
;
A
#
# COMPACT_ATOMS: atom_id res chain seq x y z
N MET A 1 32.63 -17.82 -12.46
CA MET A 1 33.25 -16.93 -11.46
C MET A 1 32.12 -16.10 -10.86
N SER A 2 31.75 -16.36 -9.61
CA SER A 2 30.74 -15.53 -8.92
C SER A 2 31.33 -14.13 -8.70
N PRO A 3 30.60 -13.04 -8.98
CA PRO A 3 31.09 -11.70 -8.71
C PRO A 3 31.26 -11.54 -7.20
N GLN A 4 32.50 -11.43 -6.76
CA GLN A 4 32.84 -11.14 -5.36
C GLN A 4 32.46 -9.69 -5.07
N LEU A 5 31.60 -9.45 -4.06
CA LEU A 5 31.32 -8.09 -3.60
C LEU A 5 32.61 -7.47 -3.05
N PRO A 6 32.92 -6.20 -3.38
CA PRO A 6 34.12 -5.54 -2.87
C PRO A 6 34.08 -5.42 -1.35
N ALA A 7 35.26 -5.57 -0.72
CA ALA A 7 35.41 -5.62 0.73
C ALA A 7 34.75 -4.41 1.42
N GLY A 8 33.75 -4.66 2.27
CA GLY A 8 32.99 -3.65 3.00
C GLY A 8 31.53 -3.46 2.54
N GLN A 9 31.17 -3.87 1.32
CA GLN A 9 29.77 -3.79 0.82
C GLN A 9 28.89 -5.00 1.21
N ASP A 10 29.48 -5.98 1.88
CA ASP A 10 28.84 -7.23 2.30
C ASP A 10 28.16 -7.12 3.68
N TRP A 11 28.37 -6.01 4.41
CA TRP A 11 27.70 -5.77 5.69
C TRP A 11 26.50 -4.84 5.51
N VAL A 12 25.31 -5.31 5.86
CA VAL A 12 24.07 -4.53 5.81
C VAL A 12 23.41 -4.47 7.17
N LEU A 13 22.58 -3.45 7.39
CA LEU A 13 21.75 -3.42 8.59
C LEU A 13 20.87 -4.66 8.65
N ARG A 14 20.61 -5.15 9.87
CA ARG A 14 19.71 -6.29 10.08
C ARG A 14 18.32 -6.06 9.46
N ALA A 15 17.85 -4.81 9.47
CA ALA A 15 16.60 -4.41 8.82
C ALA A 15 16.67 -4.48 7.28
N ASP A 16 17.82 -4.17 6.68
CA ASP A 16 18.01 -4.30 5.24
C ASP A 16 18.09 -5.77 4.82
N MET A 17 18.79 -6.61 5.59
CA MET A 17 18.78 -8.06 5.39
C MET A 17 17.36 -8.62 5.47
N ALA A 18 16.57 -8.18 6.45
CA ALA A 18 15.17 -8.59 6.60
C ALA A 18 14.34 -8.27 5.35
N ALA A 19 14.54 -7.09 4.77
CA ALA A 19 13.91 -6.71 3.51
C ALA A 19 14.38 -7.59 2.33
N LEU A 20 15.69 -7.85 2.21
CA LEU A 20 16.26 -8.69 1.15
C LEU A 20 15.66 -10.11 1.16
N ILE A 21 15.55 -10.73 2.34
CA ILE A 21 14.99 -12.09 2.47
C ILE A 21 13.46 -12.10 2.61
N ARG A 22 12.80 -10.94 2.58
CA ARG A 22 11.34 -10.75 2.75
C ARG A 22 10.80 -11.39 4.03
N LYS A 23 11.50 -11.18 5.15
CA LYS A 23 11.10 -11.64 6.49
C LYS A 23 11.18 -10.50 7.50
N SER A 24 10.77 -10.79 8.73
CA SER A 24 10.93 -9.84 9.84
C SER A 24 12.38 -9.76 10.30
N GLU A 25 12.75 -8.62 10.88
CA GLU A 25 14.04 -8.44 11.55
C GLU A 25 14.25 -9.45 12.70
N ASP A 26 13.16 -9.86 13.36
CA ASP A 26 13.15 -10.92 14.38
C ASP A 26 13.61 -12.26 13.81
N THR A 27 13.20 -12.59 12.57
CA THR A 27 13.63 -13.80 11.87
C THR A 27 15.14 -13.75 11.60
N VAL A 28 15.65 -12.62 11.13
CA VAL A 28 17.08 -12.41 10.92
C VAL A 28 17.84 -12.59 12.23
N ARG A 29 17.36 -11.99 13.33
CA ARG A 29 17.95 -12.17 14.67
C ARG A 29 18.00 -13.63 15.09
N ARG A 30 16.91 -14.38 14.91
CA ARG A 30 16.87 -15.83 15.24
C ARG A 30 17.85 -16.63 14.40
N LEU A 31 17.98 -16.32 13.11
CA LEU A 31 18.94 -16.99 12.22
C LEU A 31 20.38 -16.71 12.63
N VAL A 32 20.70 -15.46 12.97
CA VAL A 32 22.01 -15.07 13.51
C VAL A 32 22.33 -15.87 14.77
N THR A 33 21.41 -15.94 15.74
CA THR A 33 21.63 -16.70 16.97
C THR A 33 21.74 -18.21 16.72
N LYS A 34 20.86 -18.77 15.89
CA LYS A 34 20.82 -20.21 15.60
C LYS A 34 22.07 -20.72 14.88
N HIS A 35 22.64 -19.90 14.00
CA HIS A 35 23.78 -20.26 13.17
C HIS A 35 25.09 -19.58 13.62
N GLU A 36 25.07 -18.93 14.79
CA GLU A 36 26.24 -18.25 15.38
C GLU A 36 26.92 -17.27 14.41
N LEU A 37 26.12 -16.54 13.62
CA LEU A 37 26.63 -15.66 12.57
C LEU A 37 27.33 -14.43 13.16
N ALA A 38 28.38 -13.98 12.48
CA ALA A 38 29.11 -12.80 12.88
C ALA A 38 28.25 -11.54 12.73
N THR A 39 28.30 -10.67 13.73
CA THR A 39 27.63 -9.36 13.71
C THR A 39 28.60 -8.24 13.98
N ARG A 40 28.32 -7.07 13.42
CA ARG A 40 29.00 -5.81 13.76
C ARG A 40 27.98 -4.80 14.25
N THR A 41 28.48 -3.73 14.85
CA THR A 41 27.66 -2.58 15.25
C THR A 41 28.21 -1.36 14.54
N ASP A 42 27.32 -0.51 14.01
CA ASP A 42 27.74 0.78 13.44
C ASP A 42 27.98 1.84 14.53
N ASP A 43 28.35 3.03 14.08
CA ASP A 43 28.53 4.24 14.90
C ASP A 43 27.27 4.66 15.68
N LYS A 44 26.10 4.16 15.29
CA LYS A 44 24.80 4.47 15.90
C LYS A 44 24.25 3.32 16.75
N GLY A 45 25.05 2.29 17.02
CA GLY A 45 24.60 1.16 17.84
C GLY A 45 23.71 0.15 17.09
N ARG A 46 23.55 0.26 15.77
CA ARG A 46 22.70 -0.63 14.97
C ARG A 46 23.47 -1.85 14.52
N VAL A 47 22.81 -3.01 14.55
CA VAL A 47 23.43 -4.30 14.21
C VAL A 47 23.51 -4.47 12.69
N LEU A 48 24.71 -4.79 12.21
CA LEU A 48 24.98 -5.24 10.85
C LEU A 48 25.19 -6.75 10.80
N VAL A 49 24.75 -7.34 9.70
CA VAL A 49 24.91 -8.76 9.36
C VAL A 49 25.56 -8.87 7.99
N ARG A 50 26.25 -9.98 7.74
CA ARG A 50 26.93 -10.23 6.48
C ARG A 50 26.00 -10.87 5.46
N VAL A 51 26.00 -10.40 4.21
CA VAL A 51 25.10 -10.88 3.16
C VAL A 51 25.49 -12.28 2.71
N ASP A 52 26.78 -12.54 2.55
CA ASP A 52 27.32 -13.86 2.18
C ASP A 52 26.90 -14.99 3.13
N ASP A 53 26.69 -14.70 4.42
CA ASP A 53 26.22 -15.70 5.38
C ASP A 53 24.80 -16.18 5.04
N PHE A 54 23.92 -15.25 4.68
CA PHE A 54 22.54 -15.57 4.31
C PHE A 54 22.44 -16.22 2.94
N VAL A 55 23.38 -15.91 2.04
CA VAL A 55 23.52 -16.63 0.78
C VAL A 55 23.99 -18.06 1.02
N THR A 56 25.01 -18.26 1.86
CA THR A 56 25.57 -19.58 2.19
C THR A 56 24.54 -20.46 2.88
N LEU A 57 23.72 -19.88 3.76
CA LEU A 57 22.60 -20.58 4.41
C LEU A 57 21.40 -20.82 3.47
N GLY A 58 21.42 -20.31 2.24
CA GLY A 58 20.34 -20.47 1.26
C GLY A 58 19.09 -19.63 1.55
N HIS A 59 19.20 -18.61 2.41
CA HIS A 59 18.11 -17.69 2.73
C HIS A 59 18.02 -16.49 1.77
N LEU A 60 19.08 -16.24 1.00
CA LEU A 60 19.16 -15.21 -0.02
C LEU A 60 19.82 -15.78 -1.27
N ARG A 61 19.31 -15.48 -2.46
CA ARG A 61 20.00 -15.82 -3.70
C ARG A 61 20.67 -14.56 -4.26
N HIS A 62 21.79 -14.73 -4.95
CA HIS A 62 22.46 -13.59 -5.60
C HIS A 62 21.55 -12.88 -6.62
N GLU A 63 20.63 -13.61 -7.25
CA GLU A 63 19.63 -13.05 -8.17
C GLU A 63 18.59 -12.14 -7.49
N ASP A 64 18.44 -12.24 -6.17
CA ASP A 64 17.56 -11.35 -5.39
C ASP A 64 18.21 -9.97 -5.17
N LEU A 65 19.52 -9.84 -5.41
CA LEU A 65 20.23 -8.56 -5.40
C LEU A 65 20.04 -7.85 -6.74
N THR A 66 19.83 -6.52 -6.68
CA THR A 66 19.66 -5.72 -7.89
C THR A 66 21.01 -5.52 -8.56
N ALA A 67 21.12 -5.95 -9.82
CA ALA A 67 22.37 -5.85 -10.58
C ALA A 67 22.91 -4.41 -10.60
N GLY A 68 24.20 -4.26 -10.29
CA GLY A 68 24.87 -2.96 -10.24
C GLY A 68 24.62 -2.14 -8.98
N LEU A 69 23.85 -2.65 -8.01
CA LEU A 69 23.61 -2.01 -6.72
C LEU A 69 24.29 -2.76 -5.58
N THR A 70 24.61 -2.03 -4.53
CA THR A 70 24.98 -2.64 -3.24
C THR A 70 23.78 -3.39 -2.64
N PRO A 71 24.01 -4.34 -1.72
CA PRO A 71 22.92 -5.01 -1.02
C PRO A 71 22.00 -4.06 -0.23
N ALA A 72 22.54 -2.99 0.35
CA ALA A 72 21.75 -1.97 1.04
C ALA A 72 20.84 -1.20 0.07
N GLU A 73 21.36 -0.79 -1.08
CA GLU A 73 20.56 -0.15 -2.14
C GLU A 73 19.52 -1.11 -2.72
N SER A 74 19.86 -2.39 -2.88
CA SER A 74 18.92 -3.44 -3.30
C SER A 74 17.76 -3.58 -2.30
N ALA A 75 18.05 -3.55 -1.00
CA ALA A 75 17.04 -3.57 0.06
C ALA A 75 16.14 -2.33 0.01
N GLN A 76 16.70 -1.16 -0.27
CA GLN A 76 15.94 0.08 -0.45
C GLN A 76 15.01 0.00 -1.67
N VAL A 77 15.50 -0.51 -2.80
CA VAL A 77 14.70 -0.70 -4.02
C VAL A 77 13.55 -1.67 -3.79
N LEU A 78 13.79 -2.78 -3.08
CA LEU A 78 12.73 -3.74 -2.73
C LEU A 78 11.65 -3.07 -1.87
N ARG A 79 12.02 -2.37 -0.80
CA ARG A 79 11.07 -1.63 0.06
C ARG A 79 10.29 -0.57 -0.69
N ALA A 80 10.93 0.13 -1.63
CA ALA A 80 10.27 1.10 -2.49
C ALA A 80 9.25 0.43 -3.42
N ARG A 81 9.59 -0.71 -4.03
CA ARG A 81 8.67 -1.49 -4.89
C ARG A 81 7.47 -2.03 -4.11
N GLU A 82 7.70 -2.52 -2.90
CA GLU A 82 6.62 -2.98 -2.00
C GLU A 82 5.69 -1.82 -1.63
N SER A 83 6.26 -0.68 -1.24
CA SER A 83 5.50 0.55 -0.97
C SER A 83 4.66 1.00 -2.17
N VAL A 84 5.25 1.03 -3.38
CA VAL A 84 4.52 1.37 -4.62
C VAL A 84 3.38 0.39 -4.89
N THR A 85 3.60 -0.89 -4.66
CA THR A 85 2.56 -1.92 -4.83
C THR A 85 1.41 -1.72 -3.84
N ALA A 86 1.72 -1.49 -2.56
CA ALA A 86 0.72 -1.22 -1.54
C ALA A 86 -0.09 0.06 -1.85
N LEU A 87 0.58 1.14 -2.27
CA LEU A 87 -0.07 2.39 -2.66
C LEU A 87 -0.99 2.20 -3.88
N ARG A 88 -0.58 1.40 -4.89
CA ARG A 88 -1.44 1.09 -6.04
C ARG A 88 -2.73 0.37 -5.63
N VAL A 89 -2.64 -0.57 -4.69
CA VAL A 89 -3.83 -1.25 -4.15
C VAL A 89 -4.74 -0.27 -3.43
N GLN A 90 -4.19 0.61 -2.60
CA GLN A 90 -4.97 1.65 -1.90
C GLN A 90 -5.65 2.62 -2.88
N ILE A 91 -4.94 3.05 -3.93
CA ILE A 91 -5.52 3.90 -4.98
C ILE A 91 -6.70 3.20 -5.64
N ALA A 92 -6.54 1.93 -6.03
CA ALA A 92 -7.63 1.16 -6.66
C ALA A 92 -8.87 1.05 -5.76
N GLU A 93 -8.68 0.81 -4.45
CA GLU A 93 -9.78 0.78 -3.48
C GLU A 93 -10.48 2.14 -3.36
N LEU A 94 -9.72 3.22 -3.19
CA LEU A 94 -10.26 4.57 -3.06
C LEU A 94 -10.98 5.01 -4.33
N THR A 95 -10.46 4.70 -5.51
CA THR A 95 -11.13 4.95 -6.79
C THR A 95 -12.47 4.21 -6.87
N GLY A 96 -12.52 2.93 -6.47
CA GLY A 96 -13.77 2.17 -6.42
C GLY A 96 -14.81 2.79 -5.47
N ARG A 97 -14.36 3.22 -4.29
CA ARG A 97 -15.23 3.89 -3.29
C ARG A 97 -15.74 5.24 -3.79
N LEU A 98 -14.92 6.00 -4.51
CA LEU A 98 -15.32 7.27 -5.12
C LEU A 98 -16.40 7.05 -6.18
N ALA A 99 -16.18 6.11 -7.11
CA ALA A 99 -17.16 5.79 -8.14
C ALA A 99 -18.51 5.34 -7.55
N ALA A 100 -18.49 4.55 -6.48
CA ALA A 100 -19.71 4.15 -5.78
C ALA A 100 -20.44 5.36 -5.14
N ALA A 101 -19.70 6.30 -4.55
CA ALA A 101 -20.27 7.51 -3.97
C ALA A 101 -20.86 8.45 -5.05
N GLU A 102 -20.20 8.58 -6.19
CA GLU A 102 -20.70 9.34 -7.35
C GLU A 102 -22.01 8.75 -7.88
N GLY A 103 -22.09 7.44 -8.07
CA GLY A 103 -23.33 6.77 -8.50
C GLY A 103 -24.49 6.93 -7.51
N LEU A 104 -24.20 6.93 -6.20
CA LEU A 104 -25.20 7.23 -5.18
C LEU A 104 -25.65 8.70 -5.24
N SER A 105 -24.74 9.64 -5.48
CA SER A 105 -25.07 11.06 -5.64
C SER A 105 -26.01 11.27 -6.84
N ASP A 106 -25.73 10.63 -7.97
CA ASP A 106 -26.57 10.74 -9.17
C ASP A 106 -27.96 10.13 -8.95
N THR A 107 -28.03 8.99 -8.26
CA THR A 107 -29.32 8.38 -7.87
C THR A 107 -30.14 9.32 -7.00
N LEU A 108 -29.53 9.96 -6.00
CA LEU A 108 -30.21 10.90 -5.12
C LEU A 108 -30.68 12.16 -5.87
N ARG A 109 -29.89 12.66 -6.82
CA ARG A 109 -30.27 13.80 -7.66
C ARG A 109 -31.49 13.47 -8.52
N GLU A 110 -31.52 12.30 -9.15
CA GLU A 110 -32.68 11.86 -9.94
C GLU A 110 -33.92 11.71 -9.06
N GLN A 111 -33.79 11.09 -7.88
CA GLN A 111 -34.89 10.99 -6.92
C GLN A 111 -35.41 12.36 -6.49
N LEU A 112 -34.52 13.32 -6.21
CA LEU A 112 -34.91 14.68 -5.86
C LEU A 112 -35.68 15.35 -7.01
N ALA A 113 -35.20 15.25 -8.24
CA ALA A 113 -35.87 15.82 -9.42
C ALA A 113 -37.27 15.20 -9.63
N GLN A 114 -37.43 13.91 -9.39
CA GLN A 114 -38.75 13.25 -9.43
C GLN A 114 -39.69 13.77 -8.35
N LYS A 115 -39.18 13.98 -7.13
CA LYS A 115 -39.96 14.53 -6.02
C LYS A 115 -40.39 15.97 -6.29
N ASP A 116 -39.51 16.81 -6.84
CA ASP A 116 -39.86 18.19 -7.20
C ASP A 116 -40.99 18.23 -8.23
N ARG A 117 -40.93 17.38 -9.26
CA ARG A 117 -42.03 17.25 -10.24
C ARG A 117 -43.33 16.77 -9.60
N GLN A 118 -43.26 15.85 -8.64
CA GLN A 118 -44.43 15.35 -7.92
C GLN A 118 -45.06 16.47 -7.07
N ILE A 119 -44.24 17.24 -6.35
CA ILE A 119 -44.67 18.38 -5.55
C ILE A 119 -45.35 19.44 -6.43
N ALA A 120 -44.74 19.78 -7.58
CA ALA A 120 -45.33 20.74 -8.51
C ALA A 120 -46.73 20.30 -8.99
N LYS A 121 -46.87 19.02 -9.39
CA LYS A 121 -48.18 18.47 -9.81
C LYS A 121 -49.22 18.50 -8.68
N GLN A 122 -48.81 18.19 -7.46
CA GLN A 122 -49.70 18.26 -6.29
C GLN A 122 -50.11 19.70 -5.99
N GLY A 123 -49.18 20.65 -6.12
CA GLY A 123 -49.45 22.09 -6.01
C GLY A 123 -50.51 22.55 -7.02
N ASP A 124 -50.33 22.21 -8.30
CA ASP A 124 -51.30 22.54 -9.35
C ASP A 124 -52.70 21.96 -9.07
N LEU A 125 -52.76 20.71 -8.59
CA LEU A 125 -54.02 20.06 -8.26
C LEU A 125 -54.72 20.73 -7.08
N LEU A 126 -53.97 21.09 -6.03
CA LEU A 126 -54.50 21.84 -4.89
C LEU A 126 -55.02 23.20 -5.32
N SER A 127 -54.29 23.94 -6.15
CA SER A 127 -54.75 25.24 -6.68
C SER A 127 -56.06 25.12 -7.46
N ARG A 128 -56.23 24.07 -8.28
CA ARG A 128 -57.49 23.82 -8.99
C ARG A 128 -58.64 23.51 -8.05
N LEU A 129 -58.42 22.65 -7.05
CA LEU A 129 -59.45 22.29 -6.06
C LEU A 129 -59.88 23.51 -5.25
N ILE A 130 -58.94 24.35 -4.82
CA ILE A 130 -59.24 25.62 -4.13
C ILE A 130 -60.10 26.52 -5.01
N GLY A 131 -59.74 26.68 -6.29
CA GLY A 131 -60.53 27.48 -7.23
C GLY A 131 -61.95 26.95 -7.46
N GLN A 132 -62.13 25.63 -7.53
CA GLN A 132 -63.44 24.99 -7.66
C GLN A 132 -64.32 25.22 -6.42
N ILE A 133 -63.75 25.12 -5.23
CA ILE A 133 -64.48 25.38 -3.97
C ILE A 133 -64.87 26.87 -3.88
N ALA A 134 -63.92 27.77 -4.17
CA ALA A 134 -64.17 29.21 -4.11
C ALA A 134 -65.19 29.70 -5.15
N GLY A 135 -65.28 29.06 -6.31
CA GLY A 135 -66.26 29.39 -7.36
C GLY A 135 -67.64 28.72 -7.18
N ALA A 136 -67.77 27.79 -6.23
CA ALA A 136 -69.02 27.10 -5.91
C ALA A 136 -69.77 27.68 -4.69
N ALA A 137 -69.17 28.69 -4.04
CA ALA A 137 -69.74 29.46 -2.93
C ALA A 137 -70.29 30.81 -3.43
#